data_AF-A0A661P6C6-F1
#
_entry.id   AF-A0A661P6C6-F1
#
_cell.length_a   1.000
_cell.length_b   1.000
_cell.length_c   1.000
_cell.angle_alpha   90.00
_cell.angle_beta   90.00
_cell.angle_gamma   90.00
#
_symmetry.space_group_name_H-M   'P 1'
#
loop_
_entity.id
_entity.type
_entity.pdbx_description
1 polymer ?
#
loop_
_entity_poly.entity_id
_entity_poly.type
_entity_poly.pdbx_seq_one_letter_code
_entity_poly.pdbx_strand_id
1 'polypeptide(L)'
;MGLIMKAKGWSVDDFALFEELPTSHSQDTLAFCQGTVQAMLNIGVHPTLSINNLLNKCKAQLLDIDDDAIDQLVDKRAPCWKTEINPGTYSGQKNRVRTFGTRAILVASSAVHQETAYAIVKAIYDNQKRLKGNHPALSLFPVGEAQKGIEGLKLHEGAEEFFAAQ
;
A
#
# COMPACT_ATOMS: atom_id res chain seq x y z
N MET A 1 6.18 1.87 11.41
CA MET A 1 7.04 3.00 11.82
C MET A 1 8.53 2.61 11.92
N GLY A 2 8.89 1.50 12.58
CA GLY A 2 10.29 1.15 12.87
C GLY A 2 11.27 1.11 11.69
N LEU A 3 10.85 0.70 10.49
CA LEU A 3 11.71 0.72 9.30
C LEU A 3 12.14 2.14 8.89
N ILE A 4 11.20 3.09 8.90
CA ILE A 4 11.47 4.51 8.57
C ILE A 4 12.35 5.11 9.66
N MET A 5 12.02 4.90 10.93
CA MET A 5 12.82 5.41 12.05
C MET A 5 14.27 4.91 11.97
N LYS A 6 14.46 3.60 11.75
CA LYS A 6 15.80 3.02 11.57
C LYS A 6 16.54 3.61 10.37
N ALA A 7 15.88 3.78 9.23
CA ALA A 7 16.49 4.39 8.04
C ALA A 7 16.90 5.84 8.28
N LYS A 8 16.11 6.58 9.05
CA LYS A 8 16.35 7.97 9.42
C LYS A 8 17.32 8.16 10.60
N GLY A 9 17.64 7.08 11.32
CA GLY A 9 18.38 7.16 12.57
C GLY A 9 17.57 7.77 13.73
N TRP A 10 16.24 7.78 13.63
CA TRP A 10 15.34 8.25 14.68
C TRP A 10 15.06 7.19 15.73
N SER A 11 14.79 7.66 16.94
CA SER A 11 14.33 6.95 18.12
C SER A 11 13.05 7.61 18.63
N VAL A 12 12.38 7.00 19.62
CA VAL A 12 11.17 7.59 20.21
C VAL A 12 11.48 8.90 20.96
N ASP A 13 12.71 9.05 21.46
CA ASP A 13 13.16 10.21 22.22
C ASP A 13 13.38 11.46 21.32
N ASP A 14 13.42 11.27 20.01
CA ASP A 14 13.47 12.38 19.05
C ASP A 14 12.12 13.10 18.88
N PHE A 15 11.05 12.56 19.48
CA PHE A 15 9.71 13.11 19.42
C PHE A 15 9.25 13.56 20.80
N ALA A 16 8.61 14.73 20.87
CA ALA A 16 7.99 15.20 22.13
C ALA A 16 6.86 14.30 22.62
N LEU A 17 6.22 13.57 21.70
CA LEU A 17 5.20 12.58 21.96
C LEU A 17 5.27 11.50 20.88
N PHE A 18 5.27 10.22 21.28
CA PHE A 18 5.17 9.08 20.39
C PHE A 18 4.06 8.16 20.88
N GLU A 19 3.02 7.96 20.06
CA GLU A 19 1.84 7.18 20.41
C GLU A 19 1.48 6.21 19.28
N GLU A 20 1.16 4.97 19.65
CA GLU A 20 0.59 3.98 18.73
C GLU A 20 -0.93 3.96 18.92
N LEU A 21 -1.61 4.86 18.21
CA LEU A 21 -3.06 5.00 18.30
C LEU A 21 -3.78 4.00 17.38
N PRO A 22 -4.80 3.28 17.88
CA PRO A 22 -5.57 2.39 17.04
C PRO A 22 -6.48 3.18 16.10
N THR A 23 -6.65 2.66 14.88
CA THR A 23 -7.61 3.21 13.90
C THR A 23 -9.07 2.92 14.30
N SER A 24 -9.29 1.99 15.22
CA SER A 24 -10.62 1.67 15.75
C SER A 24 -11.22 2.90 16.43
N HIS A 25 -12.51 3.14 16.22
CA HIS A 25 -13.23 4.28 16.79
C HIS A 25 -12.63 5.66 16.41
N SER A 26 -11.81 5.73 15.35
CA SER A 26 -11.19 6.98 14.86
C SER A 26 -10.29 7.69 15.89
N GLN A 27 -9.67 6.96 16.82
CA GLN A 27 -8.85 7.59 17.88
C GLN A 27 -7.66 8.35 17.31
N ASP A 28 -6.97 7.77 16.33
CA ASP A 28 -5.90 8.41 15.57
C ASP A 28 -6.36 9.75 14.95
N THR A 29 -7.53 9.72 14.32
CA THR A 29 -8.12 10.87 13.67
C THR A 29 -8.45 11.95 14.69
N LEU A 30 -9.14 11.60 15.78
CA LEU A 30 -9.49 12.55 16.84
C LEU A 30 -8.25 13.20 17.45
N ALA A 31 -7.22 12.42 17.77
CA ALA A 31 -5.97 12.94 18.32
C ALA A 31 -5.30 13.94 17.36
N PHE A 32 -5.32 13.67 16.05
CA PHE A 32 -4.81 14.61 15.06
C PHE A 32 -5.67 15.87 14.95
N CYS A 33 -6.99 15.71 14.82
CA CYS A 33 -7.92 16.83 14.68
C CYS A 33 -7.93 17.78 15.89
N GLN A 34 -7.69 17.24 17.08
CA GLN A 34 -7.58 18.00 18.33
C GLN A 34 -6.16 18.55 18.57
N GLY A 35 -5.19 18.20 17.72
CA GLY A 35 -3.80 18.66 17.83
C GLY A 35 -2.99 17.97 18.93
N THR A 36 -3.48 16.84 19.48
CA THR A 36 -2.71 15.99 20.40
C THR A 36 -1.49 15.39 19.69
N VAL A 37 -1.68 14.92 18.46
CA VAL A 37 -0.59 14.54 17.54
C VAL A 37 -0.58 15.47 16.33
N GLN A 38 0.60 15.86 15.86
CA GLN A 38 0.74 16.79 14.72
C GLN A 38 1.20 16.09 13.43
N ALA A 39 1.63 14.83 13.53
CA ALA A 39 2.00 13.99 12.41
C ALA A 39 1.49 12.56 12.64
N MET A 40 1.08 11.91 11.56
CA MET A 40 0.66 10.50 11.59
C MET A 40 1.31 9.76 10.42
N LEU A 41 1.81 8.57 10.70
CA LEU A 41 2.16 7.61 9.65
C LEU A 41 0.96 6.68 9.43
N ASN A 42 0.40 6.71 8.22
CA ASN A 42 -0.62 5.76 7.81
C ASN A 42 -0.05 4.79 6.78
N ILE A 43 -0.27 3.49 6.99
CA ILE A 43 0.06 2.44 6.02
C ILE A 43 -1.27 1.85 5.59
N GLY A 44 -1.60 2.00 4.30
CA GLY A 44 -2.91 1.58 3.81
C GLY A 44 -3.00 1.53 2.29
N VAL A 45 -4.15 1.06 1.82
CA VAL A 45 -4.48 0.95 0.40
C VAL A 45 -5.34 2.15 0.02
N HIS A 46 -4.84 3.01 -0.87
CA HIS A 46 -5.49 4.26 -1.24
C HIS A 46 -6.54 4.07 -2.37
N PRO A 47 -7.63 4.86 -2.39
CA PRO A 47 -8.04 5.85 -1.38
C PRO A 47 -8.73 5.22 -0.16
N THR A 48 -8.70 5.89 0.98
CA THR A 48 -9.43 5.46 2.20
C THR A 48 -10.35 6.57 2.72
N LEU A 49 -11.52 6.20 3.25
CA LEU A 49 -12.45 7.16 3.83
C LEU A 49 -11.83 7.92 5.02
N SER A 50 -11.03 7.24 5.84
CA SER A 50 -10.36 7.85 7.00
C SER A 50 -9.43 9.00 6.59
N ILE A 51 -8.52 8.77 5.63
CA ILE A 51 -7.62 9.82 5.16
C ILE A 51 -8.39 10.95 4.46
N ASN A 52 -9.43 10.63 3.69
CA ASN A 52 -10.27 11.68 3.09
C ASN A 52 -10.95 12.54 4.18
N ASN A 53 -11.42 11.95 5.27
CA ASN A 53 -11.98 12.69 6.40
C ASN A 53 -10.94 13.58 7.08
N LEU A 54 -9.72 13.07 7.30
CA LEU A 54 -8.62 13.84 7.90
C LEU A 54 -8.28 15.09 7.08
N LEU A 55 -8.13 14.92 5.76
CA LEU A 55 -7.81 16.01 4.85
C LEU A 55 -8.92 17.07 4.80
N ASN A 56 -10.19 16.65 4.83
CA ASN A 56 -11.33 17.57 4.75
C ASN A 56 -11.71 18.22 6.09
N LYS A 57 -11.61 17.50 7.21
CA LYS A 57 -12.14 17.94 8.51
C LYS A 57 -11.08 18.51 9.44
N CYS A 58 -9.82 18.08 9.28
CA CYS A 58 -8.79 18.27 10.29
C CYS A 58 -7.58 19.04 9.77
N LYS A 59 -7.72 19.71 8.62
CA LYS A 59 -6.67 20.49 7.95
C LYS A 59 -5.37 19.70 7.75
N ALA A 60 -5.47 18.38 7.66
CA ALA A 60 -4.33 17.52 7.39
C ALA A 60 -3.82 17.76 5.96
N GLN A 61 -2.54 17.50 5.75
CA GLN A 61 -1.92 17.48 4.43
C GLN A 61 -1.10 16.20 4.29
N LEU A 62 -1.04 15.65 3.09
CA LEU A 62 -0.16 14.54 2.78
C LEU A 62 1.24 15.08 2.50
N LEU A 63 2.26 14.43 3.04
CA LEU A 63 3.66 14.78 2.85
C LEU A 63 4.37 13.69 2.05
N ASP A 64 5.33 14.11 1.23
CA ASP A 64 6.21 13.20 0.52
C ASP A 64 7.10 12.43 1.52
N ILE A 65 7.30 11.14 1.25
CA ILE A 65 8.22 10.26 1.97
C ILE A 65 9.17 9.66 0.93
N ASP A 66 10.08 10.49 0.41
CA ASP A 66 10.87 10.16 -0.77
C ASP A 66 12.36 10.56 -0.71
N ASP A 67 12.88 10.96 0.45
CA ASP A 67 14.30 11.34 0.60
C ASP A 67 15.30 10.17 0.48
N ASP A 68 16.60 10.51 0.46
CA ASP A 68 17.74 9.60 0.32
C ASP A 68 17.73 8.43 1.32
N ALA A 69 17.27 8.64 2.55
CA ALA A 69 17.20 7.56 3.54
C ALA A 69 16.10 6.56 3.17
N ILE A 70 15.00 7.04 2.59
CA ILE A 70 13.94 6.19 2.03
C ILE A 70 14.40 5.50 0.75
N ASP A 71 15.14 6.19 -0.13
CA ASP A 71 15.75 5.56 -1.31
C ASP A 71 16.61 4.36 -0.91
N GLN A 72 17.52 4.56 0.04
CA GLN A 72 18.36 3.47 0.55
C GLN A 72 17.56 2.36 1.23
N LEU A 73 16.47 2.69 1.91
CA LEU A 73 15.59 1.69 2.54
C LEU A 73 14.94 0.79 1.48
N VAL A 74 14.46 1.40 0.38
CA VAL A 74 13.82 0.68 -0.72
C VAL A 74 14.84 -0.17 -1.48
N ASP A 75 16.04 0.35 -1.74
CA ASP A 75 17.08 -0.36 -2.49
C ASP A 75 17.67 -1.57 -1.73
N LYS A 76 17.68 -1.54 -0.40
CA LYS A 76 18.31 -2.58 0.45
C LYS A 76 17.46 -3.86 0.63
N ARG A 77 16.61 -4.21 -0.35
CA ARG A 77 15.76 -5.43 -0.38
C ARG A 77 14.61 -5.47 0.63
N ALA A 78 14.06 -4.33 1.03
CA ALA A 78 12.74 -4.35 1.64
C ALA A 78 11.71 -4.76 0.55
N PRO A 79 10.61 -5.48 0.88
CA PRO A 79 9.51 -5.77 -0.06
C PRO A 79 8.67 -4.50 -0.32
N CYS A 80 9.35 -3.41 -0.59
CA CYS A 80 8.85 -2.05 -0.72
C CYS A 80 9.31 -1.50 -2.07
N TRP A 81 8.49 -0.69 -2.69
CA TRP A 81 8.82 0.00 -3.93
C TRP A 81 8.42 1.47 -3.82
N LYS A 82 9.16 2.34 -4.50
CA LYS A 82 8.73 3.72 -4.72
C LYS A 82 7.40 3.72 -5.46
N THR A 83 6.50 4.59 -5.03
CA THR A 83 5.16 4.75 -5.58
C THR A 83 4.68 6.17 -5.37
N GLU A 84 3.54 6.52 -5.93
CA GLU A 84 2.92 7.82 -5.73
C GLU A 84 1.40 7.71 -5.53
N ILE A 85 0.87 8.63 -4.72
CA ILE A 85 -0.55 8.89 -4.63
C ILE A 85 -0.88 9.96 -5.67
N ASN A 86 -1.58 9.56 -6.74
CA ASN A 86 -1.89 10.44 -7.86
C ASN A 86 -2.72 11.67 -7.42
N PRO A 87 -2.60 12.81 -8.12
CA PRO A 87 -3.49 13.95 -7.94
C PRO A 87 -4.97 13.53 -7.99
N GLY A 88 -5.80 14.11 -7.13
CA GLY A 88 -7.23 13.81 -7.08
C GLY A 88 -7.58 12.45 -6.45
N THR A 89 -6.62 11.69 -5.93
CA THR A 89 -6.92 10.46 -5.16
C THR A 89 -7.77 10.80 -3.93
N TYR A 90 -7.48 11.93 -3.29
CA TYR A 90 -8.27 12.49 -2.19
C TYR A 90 -8.90 13.83 -2.57
N SER A 91 -10.05 14.15 -1.96
CA SER A 91 -10.72 15.42 -2.18
C SER A 91 -9.80 16.59 -1.82
N GLY A 92 -9.66 17.56 -2.73
CA GLY A 92 -8.80 18.74 -2.54
C GLY A 92 -7.29 18.48 -2.71
N GLN A 93 -6.84 17.22 -2.87
CA GLN A 93 -5.44 16.91 -3.12
C GLN A 93 -5.07 17.22 -4.58
N LYS A 94 -4.42 18.36 -4.82
CA LYS A 94 -4.05 18.82 -6.18
C LYS A 94 -2.73 18.25 -6.69
N ASN A 95 -1.80 17.97 -5.78
CA ASN A 95 -0.45 17.52 -6.12
C ASN A 95 -0.34 16.01 -5.92
N ARG A 96 0.54 15.36 -6.69
CA ARG A 96 0.95 13.99 -6.40
C ARG A 96 1.71 13.95 -5.06
N VAL A 97 1.68 12.82 -4.39
CA VAL A 97 2.49 12.57 -3.18
C VAL A 97 3.42 11.40 -3.47
N ARG A 98 4.72 11.63 -3.41
CA ARG A 98 5.75 10.60 -3.60
C ARG A 98 5.98 9.86 -2.30
N THR A 99 5.99 8.54 -2.37
CA THR A 99 6.15 7.71 -1.19
C THR A 99 6.72 6.35 -1.58
N PHE A 100 6.66 5.40 -0.68
CA PHE A 100 6.91 4.00 -0.96
C PHE A 100 5.80 3.15 -0.36
N GLY A 101 5.63 1.95 -0.89
CA GLY A 101 4.61 1.02 -0.42
C GLY A 101 4.94 -0.41 -0.77
N THR A 102 4.09 -1.30 -0.30
CA THR A 102 4.15 -2.74 -0.58
C THR A 102 3.15 -3.09 -1.68
N ARG A 103 3.40 -4.20 -2.39
CA ARG A 103 2.41 -4.80 -3.30
C ARG A 103 1.64 -5.87 -2.55
N ALA A 104 0.33 -5.89 -2.72
CA ALA A 104 -0.48 -7.02 -2.27
C ALA A 104 -0.28 -8.17 -3.24
N ILE A 105 0.00 -9.37 -2.72
CA ILE A 105 0.14 -10.60 -3.49
C ILE A 105 -0.87 -11.63 -2.99
N LEU A 106 -1.49 -12.36 -3.92
CA LEU A 106 -2.33 -13.52 -3.59
C LEU A 106 -1.42 -14.76 -3.59
N VAL A 107 -1.30 -15.39 -2.43
CA VAL A 107 -0.49 -16.60 -2.26
C VAL A 107 -1.37 -17.82 -2.04
N ALA A 108 -0.89 -18.97 -2.52
CA ALA A 108 -1.53 -20.26 -2.33
C ALA A 108 -0.46 -21.30 -1.94
N SER A 109 -0.87 -22.37 -1.28
CA SER A 109 -0.02 -23.54 -1.08
C SER A 109 0.34 -24.16 -2.43
N SER A 110 1.56 -24.67 -2.58
CA SER A 110 1.95 -25.47 -3.75
C SER A 110 1.19 -26.79 -3.87
N ALA A 111 0.43 -27.18 -2.85
CA ALA A 111 -0.41 -28.38 -2.87
C ALA A 111 -1.79 -28.17 -3.51
N VAL A 112 -2.14 -26.94 -3.90
CA VAL A 112 -3.39 -26.69 -4.62
C VAL A 112 -3.32 -27.35 -6.00
N HIS A 113 -4.39 -28.02 -6.43
CA HIS A 113 -4.41 -28.63 -7.76
C HIS A 113 -4.25 -27.57 -8.86
N GLN A 114 -3.43 -27.86 -9.88
CA GLN A 114 -3.15 -26.96 -11.01
C GLN A 114 -4.43 -26.37 -11.61
N GLU A 115 -5.42 -27.20 -11.93
CA GLU A 115 -6.70 -26.77 -12.50
C GLU A 115 -7.46 -25.79 -11.60
N THR A 116 -7.38 -25.98 -10.27
CA THR A 116 -8.02 -25.09 -9.30
C THR A 116 -7.33 -23.74 -9.27
N ALA A 117 -5.98 -23.72 -9.23
CA ALA A 117 -5.23 -22.48 -9.27
C ALA A 117 -5.48 -21.70 -10.58
N TYR A 118 -5.49 -22.40 -11.72
CA TYR A 118 -5.83 -21.82 -13.02
C TYR A 118 -7.23 -21.19 -13.00
N ALA A 119 -8.24 -21.93 -12.54
CA ALA A 119 -9.61 -21.45 -12.48
C ALA A 119 -9.76 -20.20 -11.58
N ILE A 120 -9.05 -20.14 -10.45
CA ILE A 120 -9.04 -18.97 -9.57
C ILE A 120 -8.45 -17.74 -10.27
N VAL A 121 -7.25 -17.86 -10.85
CA VAL A 121 -6.60 -16.74 -11.54
C VAL A 121 -7.45 -16.26 -12.72
N LYS A 122 -7.98 -17.19 -13.52
CA LYS A 122 -8.90 -16.87 -14.60
C LYS A 122 -10.13 -16.11 -14.12
N ALA A 123 -10.78 -16.58 -13.05
CA ALA A 123 -11.94 -15.91 -12.49
C ALA A 123 -11.62 -14.47 -12.03
N ILE A 124 -10.43 -14.23 -11.46
CA ILE A 124 -9.98 -12.89 -11.04
C ILE A 124 -9.81 -11.98 -12.26
N TYR A 125 -9.07 -12.41 -13.28
CA TYR A 125 -8.79 -11.60 -14.47
C TYR A 125 -10.03 -11.36 -15.35
N ASP A 126 -10.88 -12.38 -15.55
CA ASP A 126 -12.15 -12.23 -16.28
C ASP A 126 -13.08 -11.22 -15.60
N ASN A 127 -13.00 -11.08 -14.27
CA ASN A 127 -13.83 -10.19 -13.48
C ASN A 127 -13.11 -8.88 -13.07
N GLN A 128 -11.98 -8.54 -13.71
CA GLN A 128 -11.18 -7.37 -13.33
C GLN A 128 -11.95 -6.05 -13.31
N LYS A 129 -12.92 -5.86 -14.22
CA LYS A 129 -13.76 -4.65 -14.26
C LYS A 129 -14.64 -4.55 -13.02
N ARG A 130 -15.20 -5.68 -12.56
CA ARG A 130 -16.02 -5.75 -11.35
C ARG A 130 -15.17 -5.50 -10.11
N LEU A 131 -13.97 -6.08 -10.04
CA LEU A 131 -13.03 -5.85 -8.94
C LEU A 131 -12.63 -4.37 -8.84
N LYS A 132 -12.20 -3.78 -9.95
CA LYS A 132 -11.86 -2.35 -10.03
C LYS A 132 -13.04 -1.44 -9.66
N GLY A 133 -14.27 -1.85 -10.01
CA GLY A 133 -15.49 -1.13 -9.64
C GLY A 133 -15.77 -1.11 -8.14
N ASN A 134 -15.28 -2.09 -7.37
CA ASN A 134 -15.43 -2.11 -5.91
C ASN A 134 -14.39 -1.23 -5.20
N HIS A 135 -13.15 -1.21 -5.69
CA HIS A 135 -12.11 -0.34 -5.15
C HIS A 135 -11.01 -0.05 -6.19
N PRO A 136 -10.54 1.20 -6.34
CA PRO A 136 -9.52 1.56 -7.33
C PRO A 136 -8.23 0.71 -7.25
N ALA A 137 -7.78 0.41 -6.03
CA ALA A 137 -6.58 -0.40 -5.80
C ALA A 137 -6.72 -1.89 -6.16
N LEU A 138 -7.93 -2.37 -6.48
CA LEU A 138 -8.14 -3.72 -7.02
C LEU A 138 -7.95 -3.77 -8.55
N SER A 139 -7.42 -2.69 -9.15
CA SER A 139 -6.92 -2.73 -10.51
C SER A 139 -5.77 -3.73 -10.59
N LEU A 140 -5.91 -4.74 -11.44
CA LEU A 140 -4.89 -5.77 -11.60
C LEU A 140 -3.69 -5.21 -12.36
N PHE A 141 -2.50 -5.70 -12.02
CA PHE A 141 -1.32 -5.49 -12.84
C PHE A 141 -1.50 -6.20 -14.19
N PRO A 142 -0.96 -5.63 -15.28
CA PRO A 142 -0.80 -6.35 -16.53
C PRO A 142 -0.11 -7.69 -16.29
N VAL A 143 -0.47 -8.72 -17.06
CA VAL A 143 0.03 -10.09 -16.90
C VAL A 143 1.56 -10.14 -16.85
N GLY A 144 2.26 -9.44 -17.76
CA GLY A 144 3.73 -9.36 -17.80
C GLY A 144 4.38 -8.59 -16.64
N GLU A 145 3.58 -7.93 -15.80
CA GLU A 145 4.06 -7.22 -14.61
C GLU A 145 3.68 -7.91 -13.31
N ALA A 146 2.77 -8.89 -13.34
CA ALA A 146 2.28 -9.59 -12.15
C ALA A 146 3.39 -10.33 -11.40
N GLN A 147 4.45 -10.76 -12.09
CA GLN A 147 5.62 -11.41 -11.49
C GLN A 147 6.66 -10.42 -10.94
N LYS A 148 6.62 -9.14 -11.33
CA LYS A 148 7.63 -8.15 -10.90
C LYS A 148 7.48 -7.88 -9.41
N GLY A 149 8.59 -8.04 -8.67
CA GLY A 149 8.65 -7.76 -7.23
C GLY A 149 8.21 -8.92 -6.34
N ILE A 150 7.94 -10.10 -6.90
CA ILE A 150 7.70 -11.33 -6.13
C ILE A 150 9.04 -12.06 -5.98
N GLU A 151 9.96 -11.48 -5.21
CA GLU A 151 11.27 -12.11 -4.96
C GLU A 151 11.11 -13.28 -3.96
N GLY A 152 11.69 -14.44 -4.29
CA GLY A 152 11.71 -15.60 -3.42
C GLY A 152 10.46 -16.48 -3.43
N LEU A 153 9.42 -16.13 -4.20
CA LEU A 153 8.27 -17.01 -4.45
C LEU A 153 8.20 -17.37 -5.94
N LYS A 154 7.73 -18.59 -6.22
CA LYS A 154 7.44 -19.06 -7.58
C LYS A 154 5.96 -18.92 -7.85
N LEU A 155 5.58 -18.74 -9.11
CA LEU A 155 4.18 -18.86 -9.49
C LEU A 155 3.74 -20.32 -9.31
N HIS A 156 2.46 -20.48 -9.01
CA HIS A 156 1.81 -21.77 -9.03
C HIS A 156 1.63 -22.23 -10.48
N GLU A 157 1.78 -23.52 -10.78
CA GLU A 157 1.71 -24.07 -12.15
C GLU A 157 0.44 -23.62 -12.91
N GLY A 158 -0.73 -23.70 -12.28
CA GLY A 158 -1.98 -23.19 -12.88
C GLY A 158 -2.02 -21.67 -13.13
N ALA A 159 -1.31 -20.86 -12.34
CA ALA A 159 -1.17 -19.43 -12.61
C ALA A 159 -0.21 -19.17 -13.78
N GLU A 160 0.91 -19.92 -13.86
CA GLU A 160 1.84 -19.87 -14.98
C GLU A 160 1.14 -20.21 -16.30
N GLU A 161 0.37 -21.29 -16.31
CA GLU A 161 -0.43 -21.71 -17.46
C GLU A 161 -1.42 -20.63 -17.90
N PHE A 162 -2.14 -20.02 -16.95
CA PHE A 162 -3.06 -18.92 -17.28
C PHE A 162 -2.34 -17.73 -17.92
N PHE A 163 -1.21 -17.31 -17.34
CA PHE A 163 -0.47 -16.16 -17.86
C PHE A 163 0.21 -16.42 -19.20
N ALA A 164 0.62 -17.65 -19.48
CA ALA A 164 1.21 -18.02 -20.77
C ALA A 164 0.18 -18.06 -21.92
N ALA A 165 -1.11 -18.19 -21.60
CA ALA A 165 -2.20 -18.24 -22.58
C ALA A 165 -2.77 -16.87 -22.98
N GLN A 166 -2.27 -15.77 -22.39
CA GLN A 166 -2.71 -14.38 -22.60
C GLN A 166 -1.71 -13.59 -23.44
#